data_AF-A4F7C3-F1
#
_entry.id   AF-A4F7C3-F1
#
_cell.length_a   1.000
_cell.length_b   1.000
_cell.length_c   1.000
_cell.angle_alpha   90.00
_cell.angle_beta   90.00
_cell.angle_gamma   90.00
#
_symmetry.space_group_name_H-M   'P 1'
#
loop_
_entity.id
_entity.type
_entity.pdbx_description
1 polymer ?
#
loop_
_entity_poly.entity_id
_entity_poly.type
_entity_poly.pdbx_seq_one_letter_code
_entity_poly.pdbx_strand_id
1 'polypeptide(L)'
;MSPVPEDYTWRSPRAGDAGRGESMIRGVAVRDRPTLESTAADFAEALGETDLTSDGFGVFRGEALVGYSLLRSGRDGRWYEVQRCVHGEHRGRGLGTVLLGWGRAQAAQRRAVAGTAGELRVWCPDHSAARKSLGELPGRAARVTSEPLLEPR
;
A
#
# COMPACT_ATOMS: atom_id res chain seq x y z
N MET A 1 -12.17 -11.57 0.26
CA MET A 1 -11.67 -10.17 0.23
C MET A 1 -12.87 -9.27 0.45
N SER A 2 -12.79 -8.26 1.33
CA SER A 2 -13.89 -7.32 1.52
C SER A 2 -14.11 -6.48 0.24
N PRO A 3 -15.36 -6.17 -0.13
CA PRO A 3 -15.62 -5.35 -1.31
C PRO A 3 -15.17 -3.90 -1.09
N VAL A 4 -14.79 -3.23 -2.18
CA VAL A 4 -14.64 -1.78 -2.22
C VAL A 4 -16.04 -1.16 -1.98
N PRO A 5 -16.19 -0.14 -1.10
CA PRO A 5 -17.50 0.48 -0.86
C PRO A 5 -18.08 1.09 -2.16
N GLU A 6 -19.40 1.13 -2.28
CA GLU A 6 -20.10 1.43 -3.55
C GLU A 6 -19.78 2.81 -4.16
N ASP A 7 -19.47 3.81 -3.33
CA ASP A 7 -19.10 5.17 -3.78
C ASP A 7 -17.67 5.27 -4.37
N TYR A 8 -16.98 4.15 -4.49
CA TYR A 8 -15.58 4.10 -4.91
C TYR A 8 -15.39 3.15 -6.08
N THR A 9 -14.42 3.49 -6.92
CA THR A 9 -13.95 2.61 -8.00
C THR A 9 -12.54 2.14 -7.70
N TRP A 10 -12.11 1.07 -8.36
CA TRP A 10 -10.77 0.53 -8.20
C TRP A 10 -10.18 0.11 -9.53
N ARG A 11 -8.86 0.24 -9.65
CA ARG A 11 -8.04 -0.23 -10.78
C ARG A 11 -6.57 -0.17 -10.42
N SER A 12 -5.71 -0.81 -11.22
CA SER A 12 -4.27 -0.59 -11.14
C SER A 12 -3.95 0.91 -11.35
N PRO A 13 -3.10 1.52 -10.49
CA PRO A 13 -2.57 2.85 -10.73
C PRO A 13 -1.72 2.87 -12.00
N ARG A 14 -1.59 4.04 -12.60
CA ARG A 14 -0.75 4.32 -13.77
C ARG A 14 0.20 5.46 -13.42
N ALA A 15 1.31 5.60 -14.15
CA ALA A 15 2.23 6.72 -13.96
C ALA A 15 1.52 8.09 -14.01
N GLY A 16 0.54 8.24 -14.91
CA GLY A 16 -0.28 9.46 -15.02
C GLY A 16 -1.20 9.75 -13.81
N ASP A 17 -1.36 8.82 -12.87
CA ASP A 17 -2.12 9.04 -11.64
C ASP A 17 -1.31 9.73 -10.54
N ALA A 18 0.01 9.94 -10.72
CA ALA A 18 0.86 10.54 -9.70
C ALA A 18 0.32 11.91 -9.22
N GLY A 19 -0.10 12.78 -10.16
CA GLY A 19 -0.74 14.06 -9.83
C GLY A 19 -2.10 13.92 -9.14
N ARG A 20 -2.81 12.81 -9.36
CA ARG A 20 -4.09 12.50 -8.69
C ARG A 20 -3.87 12.00 -7.25
N GLY A 21 -2.65 11.55 -6.92
CA GLY A 21 -2.23 11.12 -5.59
C GLY A 21 -1.66 12.24 -4.71
N GLU A 22 -1.43 13.43 -5.25
CA GLU A 22 -0.81 14.55 -4.51
C GLU A 22 -1.63 14.94 -3.27
N SER A 23 -2.95 15.06 -3.40
CA SER A 23 -3.84 15.39 -2.27
C SER A 23 -3.77 14.33 -1.17
N MET A 24 -3.69 13.06 -1.55
CA MET A 24 -3.53 11.94 -0.61
C MET A 24 -2.17 11.98 0.10
N ILE A 25 -1.09 12.25 -0.62
CA ILE A 25 0.26 12.34 -0.03
C ILE A 25 0.32 13.52 0.94
N ARG A 26 -0.17 14.70 0.53
CA ARG A 26 -0.26 15.87 1.41
C ARG A 26 -1.12 15.58 2.64
N GLY A 27 -2.30 14.98 2.44
CA GLY A 27 -3.22 14.63 3.54
C GLY A 27 -2.64 13.61 4.52
N VAL A 28 -1.72 12.74 4.08
CA VAL A 28 -1.02 11.77 4.92
C VAL A 28 0.22 12.38 5.58
N ALA A 29 1.01 13.17 4.84
CA ALA A 29 2.18 13.88 5.35
C ALA A 29 1.77 14.81 6.51
N VAL A 30 0.75 15.63 6.34
CA VAL A 30 0.27 16.56 7.38
C VAL A 30 -0.11 15.85 8.68
N ARG A 31 -0.68 14.64 8.59
CA ARG A 31 -1.29 13.96 9.75
C ARG A 31 -0.39 12.92 10.39
N ASP A 32 0.28 12.10 9.58
CA ASP A 32 1.07 10.97 10.07
C ASP A 32 2.56 11.34 10.09
N ARG A 33 3.04 12.16 9.15
CA ARG A 33 4.47 12.48 8.99
C ARG A 33 4.72 13.98 8.84
N PRO A 34 4.43 14.80 9.86
CA PRO A 34 4.48 16.25 9.73
C PRO A 34 5.86 16.79 9.33
N THR A 35 6.92 16.01 9.54
CA THR A 35 8.30 16.35 9.17
C THR A 35 8.77 15.72 7.86
N LEU A 36 7.97 14.86 7.22
CA LEU A 36 8.33 14.27 5.93
C LEU A 36 7.71 15.12 4.81
N GLU A 37 8.54 15.90 4.15
CA GLU A 37 8.20 16.52 2.87
C GLU A 37 8.19 15.44 1.79
N SER A 38 7.07 14.73 1.66
CA SER A 38 6.86 13.82 0.54
C SER A 38 6.13 14.56 -0.57
N THR A 39 6.72 14.56 -1.76
CA THR A 39 6.21 15.26 -2.94
C THR A 39 5.47 14.32 -3.88
N ALA A 40 4.70 14.88 -4.81
CA ALA A 40 4.14 14.10 -5.92
C ALA A 40 5.23 13.45 -6.79
N ALA A 41 6.44 14.04 -6.85
CA ALA A 41 7.57 13.50 -7.57
C ALA A 41 8.11 12.22 -6.90
N ASP A 42 8.25 12.21 -5.57
CA ASP A 42 8.69 11.01 -4.84
C ASP A 42 7.71 9.85 -5.02
N PHE A 43 6.42 10.16 -5.09
CA PHE A 43 5.39 9.15 -5.36
C PHE A 43 5.42 8.69 -6.82
N ALA A 44 5.61 9.60 -7.78
CA ALA A 44 5.80 9.24 -9.18
C ALA A 44 7.02 8.32 -9.37
N GLU A 45 8.12 8.62 -8.69
CA GLU A 45 9.33 7.79 -8.67
C GLU A 45 9.02 6.41 -8.07
N ALA A 46 8.41 6.36 -6.88
CA ALA A 46 8.03 5.10 -6.25
C ALA A 46 7.07 4.24 -7.11
N LEU A 47 6.19 4.90 -7.88
CA LEU A 47 5.29 4.26 -8.84
C LEU A 47 6.03 3.78 -10.10
N GLY A 48 7.03 4.53 -10.58
CA GLY A 48 7.81 4.19 -11.78
C GLY A 48 8.73 2.97 -11.60
N GLU A 49 9.11 2.67 -10.37
CA GLU A 49 9.93 1.49 -10.02
C GLU A 49 9.14 0.19 -9.88
N THR A 50 7.81 0.28 -9.85
CA THR A 50 6.91 -0.84 -9.59
C THR A 50 6.17 -1.21 -10.89
N ASP A 51 6.02 -2.49 -11.21
CA ASP A 51 5.04 -2.90 -12.23
C ASP A 51 3.63 -2.70 -11.69
N LEU A 52 3.09 -1.49 -11.85
CA LEU A 52 1.79 -1.11 -11.31
C LEU A 52 0.64 -1.95 -11.85
N THR A 53 0.80 -2.56 -13.03
CA THR A 53 -0.24 -3.38 -13.64
C THR A 53 -0.51 -4.60 -12.79
N SER A 54 0.55 -5.26 -12.32
CA SER A 54 0.46 -6.52 -11.58
C SER A 54 0.66 -6.36 -10.08
N ASP A 55 1.29 -5.27 -9.63
CA ASP A 55 1.67 -5.04 -8.23
C ASP A 55 1.08 -3.74 -7.64
N GLY A 56 0.15 -3.10 -8.34
CA GLY A 56 -0.56 -1.91 -7.86
C GLY A 56 -2.08 -2.08 -7.80
N PHE A 57 -2.68 -1.52 -6.75
CA PHE A 57 -4.13 -1.40 -6.60
C PHE A 57 -4.49 -0.02 -6.06
N GLY A 58 -5.16 0.77 -6.88
CA GLY A 58 -5.63 2.11 -6.54
C GLY A 58 -7.14 2.13 -6.30
N VAL A 59 -7.55 2.89 -5.29
CA VAL A 59 -8.95 3.18 -4.99
C VAL A 59 -9.20 4.65 -5.29
N PHE A 60 -10.28 4.91 -6.02
CA PHE A 60 -10.62 6.24 -6.54
C PHE A 60 -12.00 6.67 -6.07
N ARG A 61 -12.17 7.98 -5.90
CA ARG A 61 -13.48 8.64 -5.78
C ARG A 61 -13.58 9.68 -6.87
N GLY A 62 -14.38 9.38 -7.90
CA GLY A 62 -14.30 10.13 -9.16
C GLY A 62 -12.91 10.02 -9.77
N GLU A 63 -12.26 11.15 -10.01
CA GLU A 63 -10.89 11.17 -10.55
C GLU A 63 -9.78 11.14 -9.49
N ALA A 64 -10.12 11.36 -8.22
CA ALA A 64 -9.14 11.47 -7.14
C ALA A 64 -8.66 10.08 -6.67
N LEU A 65 -7.34 9.89 -6.54
CA LEU A 65 -6.76 8.71 -5.91
C LEU A 65 -6.84 8.90 -4.38
N VAL A 66 -7.66 8.09 -3.72
CA VAL A 66 -7.96 8.25 -2.27
C VAL A 66 -7.33 7.15 -1.43
N GLY A 67 -6.76 6.13 -2.06
CA GLY A 67 -5.94 5.13 -1.41
C GLY A 67 -5.24 4.23 -2.42
N TYR A 68 -4.15 3.59 -1.99
CA TYR A 68 -3.45 2.62 -2.81
C TYR A 68 -2.86 1.49 -1.96
N SER A 69 -2.56 0.38 -2.62
CA SER A 69 -1.71 -0.68 -2.15
C SER A 69 -0.70 -1.02 -3.24
N LEU A 70 0.57 -1.13 -2.87
CA LEU A 70 1.65 -1.63 -3.71
C LEU A 70 2.20 -2.91 -3.08
N LEU A 71 2.50 -3.90 -3.90
CA LEU A 71 3.25 -5.07 -3.51
C LEU A 71 4.68 -4.94 -4.02
N ARG A 72 5.66 -5.09 -3.13
CA ARG A 72 7.08 -5.22 -3.49
C ARG A 72 7.55 -6.60 -3.11
N SER A 73 8.54 -7.12 -3.81
CA SER A 73 9.17 -8.40 -3.45
C SER A 73 10.64 -8.39 -3.74
N GLY A 74 11.41 -9.12 -2.92
CA GLY A 74 12.80 -9.41 -3.23
C GLY A 74 12.92 -10.23 -4.51
N ARG A 75 14.05 -10.09 -5.24
CA ARG A 75 14.27 -10.81 -6.52
C ARG A 75 14.16 -12.34 -6.37
N ASP A 76 14.51 -12.86 -5.20
CA ASP A 76 14.48 -14.28 -4.87
C ASP A 76 13.12 -14.75 -4.28
N GLY A 77 12.14 -13.85 -4.17
CA GLY A 77 10.83 -14.15 -3.59
C GLY A 77 10.87 -14.51 -2.11
N ARG A 78 11.97 -14.25 -1.38
CA ARG A 78 12.06 -14.55 0.06
C ARG A 78 11.25 -13.61 0.93
N TRP A 79 10.87 -12.45 0.41
CA TRP A 79 10.02 -11.50 1.10
C TRP A 79 9.07 -10.79 0.13
N TYR A 80 7.93 -10.40 0.66
CA TYR A 80 6.89 -9.61 0.02
C TYR A 80 6.49 -8.49 0.97
N GLU A 81 6.50 -7.23 0.54
CA GLU A 81 6.11 -6.09 1.35
C GLU A 81 4.87 -5.42 0.75
N VAL A 82 3.84 -5.27 1.58
CA VAL A 82 2.64 -4.50 1.23
C VAL A 82 2.79 -3.09 1.79
N GLN A 83 2.94 -2.12 0.89
CA GLN A 83 2.86 -0.70 1.22
C GLN A 83 1.46 -0.21 0.88
N ARG A 84 0.81 0.50 1.80
CA ARG A 84 -0.56 0.98 1.58
C ARG A 84 -0.79 2.34 2.20
N CYS A 85 -1.72 3.08 1.63
CA CYS A 85 -2.08 4.41 2.09
C CYS A 85 -3.57 4.66 1.89
N VAL A 86 -4.17 5.44 2.80
CA VAL A 86 -5.54 5.95 2.67
C VAL A 86 -5.53 7.43 3.05
N HIS A 87 -6.08 8.25 2.16
CA HIS A 87 -6.30 9.68 2.37
C HIS A 87 -7.07 9.92 3.69
N GLY A 88 -6.66 10.91 4.48
CA GLY A 88 -7.17 11.16 5.83
C GLY A 88 -8.71 11.24 5.92
N GLU A 89 -9.34 11.97 5.00
CA GLU A 89 -10.80 12.16 4.93
C GLU A 89 -11.60 10.90 4.54
N HIS A 90 -10.92 9.88 4.01
CA HIS A 90 -11.54 8.62 3.58
C HIS A 90 -11.24 7.45 4.53
N ARG A 91 -10.59 7.72 5.68
CA ARG A 91 -10.37 6.74 6.75
C ARG A 91 -11.67 6.37 7.47
N GLY A 92 -11.67 5.23 8.18
CA GLY A 92 -12.85 4.73 8.89
C GLY A 92 -13.92 4.09 8.00
N ARG A 93 -13.70 4.03 6.68
CA ARG A 93 -14.64 3.50 5.69
C ARG A 93 -14.29 2.10 5.18
N GLY A 94 -13.43 1.38 5.89
CA GLY A 94 -12.98 0.03 5.50
C GLY A 94 -11.93 -0.05 4.39
N LEU A 95 -11.56 1.08 3.74
CA LEU A 95 -10.59 1.08 2.63
C LEU A 95 -9.24 0.44 2.99
N GLY A 96 -8.71 0.72 4.19
CA GLY A 96 -7.45 0.13 4.65
C GLY A 96 -7.50 -1.40 4.71
N THR A 97 -8.65 -1.98 5.07
CA THR A 97 -8.88 -3.42 5.11
C THR A 97 -8.93 -4.02 3.71
N VAL A 98 -9.60 -3.34 2.78
CA VAL A 98 -9.67 -3.74 1.37
C VAL A 98 -8.27 -3.77 0.75
N LEU A 99 -7.50 -2.68 0.90
CA LEU A 99 -6.14 -2.55 0.39
C LEU A 99 -5.20 -3.62 0.95
N LEU A 100 -5.24 -3.87 2.27
CA LEU A 100 -4.44 -4.93 2.89
C LEU A 100 -4.86 -6.33 2.42
N GLY A 101 -6.17 -6.56 2.28
CA GLY A 101 -6.72 -7.81 1.76
C GLY A 101 -6.23 -8.11 0.35
N TRP A 102 -6.24 -7.10 -0.52
CA TRP A 102 -5.67 -7.21 -1.87
C TRP A 102 -4.18 -7.54 -1.83
N GLY A 103 -3.38 -6.79 -1.07
CA GLY A 103 -1.92 -7.02 -1.01
C GLY A 103 -1.55 -8.41 -0.49
N ARG A 104 -2.31 -8.93 0.49
CA ARG A 104 -2.18 -10.31 0.99
C ARG A 104 -2.50 -11.36 -0.07
N ALA A 105 -3.58 -11.16 -0.83
CA ALA A 105 -3.98 -12.06 -1.90
C ALA A 105 -2.92 -12.08 -3.02
N GLN A 106 -2.43 -10.91 -3.39
CA GLN A 106 -1.39 -10.78 -4.42
C GLN A 106 -0.08 -11.44 -3.99
N ALA A 107 0.37 -11.23 -2.75
CA ALA A 107 1.54 -11.91 -2.20
C ALA A 107 1.37 -13.44 -2.18
N ALA A 108 0.19 -13.93 -1.80
CA ALA A 108 -0.11 -15.37 -1.82
C ALA A 108 -0.06 -15.95 -3.23
N GLN A 109 -0.59 -15.23 -4.23
CA GLN A 109 -0.49 -15.64 -5.64
C GLN A 109 0.96 -15.71 -6.10
N ARG A 110 1.78 -14.70 -5.79
CA ARG A 110 3.20 -14.65 -6.18
C ARG A 110 3.99 -15.80 -5.54
N ARG A 111 3.75 -16.10 -4.27
CA ARG A 111 4.35 -17.24 -3.57
C ARG A 111 4.03 -18.57 -4.25
N ALA A 112 2.77 -18.76 -4.63
CA ALA A 112 2.34 -19.97 -5.31
C ALA A 112 3.06 -20.15 -6.65
N VAL A 113 3.21 -19.07 -7.43
CA VAL A 113 3.94 -19.08 -8.71
C VAL A 113 5.44 -19.34 -8.52
N ALA A 114 6.06 -18.69 -7.52
CA ALA A 114 7.49 -18.82 -7.27
C ALA A 114 7.88 -20.08 -6.49
N GLY A 115 6.91 -20.86 -6.00
CA GLY A 115 7.17 -22.07 -5.19
C GLY A 115 7.87 -21.77 -3.87
N THR A 116 7.68 -20.57 -3.30
CA THR A 116 8.36 -20.09 -2.08
C THR A 116 7.35 -19.71 -1.00
N ALA A 117 7.71 -19.94 0.26
CA ALA A 117 6.93 -19.50 1.42
C ALA A 117 7.25 -18.06 1.87
N GLY A 118 8.09 -17.33 1.12
CA GLY A 118 8.75 -16.08 1.52
C GLY A 118 7.91 -15.12 2.36
N GLU A 119 8.51 -14.46 3.34
CA GLU A 119 7.84 -13.69 4.42
C GLU A 119 6.89 -12.60 3.89
N LEU A 120 5.73 -12.40 4.54
CA LEU A 120 4.87 -11.24 4.24
C LEU A 120 5.25 -10.14 5.22
N ARG A 121 5.43 -8.94 4.71
CA ARG A 121 5.70 -7.74 5.49
C ARG A 121 4.63 -6.73 5.17
N VAL A 122 4.22 -5.97 6.18
CA VAL A 122 3.31 -4.85 6.02
C VAL A 122 4.03 -3.64 6.58
N TRP A 123 4.37 -2.72 5.70
CA TRP A 123 4.98 -1.48 6.13
C TRP A 123 3.91 -0.59 6.80
N CYS A 124 4.20 -0.16 8.01
CA CYS A 124 3.33 0.72 8.78
C CYS A 124 4.17 1.55 9.75
N PRO A 125 4.24 2.88 9.57
CA PRO A 125 5.06 3.70 10.45
C PRO A 125 4.58 3.63 11.91
N ASP A 126 5.51 3.83 12.84
CA ASP A 126 5.27 3.65 14.28
C ASP A 126 4.16 4.55 14.82
N HIS A 127 4.05 5.77 14.30
CA HIS A 127 3.01 6.74 14.68
C HIS A 127 1.63 6.42 14.07
N SER A 128 1.51 5.46 13.15
CA SER A 128 0.23 5.17 12.51
C SER A 128 -0.72 4.50 13.49
N ALA A 129 -1.90 5.08 13.70
CA ALA A 129 -2.98 4.45 14.46
C ALA A 129 -3.36 3.06 13.88
N ALA A 130 -3.12 2.83 12.58
CA ALA A 130 -3.34 1.54 11.93
C ALA A 130 -2.39 0.44 12.42
N ARG A 131 -1.24 0.79 13.01
CA ARG A 131 -0.25 -0.17 13.53
C ARG A 131 -0.80 -1.01 14.65
N LYS A 132 -1.57 -0.41 15.56
CA LYS A 132 -2.22 -1.13 16.67
C LYS A 132 -3.17 -2.20 16.13
N SER A 133 -4.02 -1.82 15.18
CA SER A 133 -4.96 -2.75 14.55
C SER A 133 -4.28 -3.84 13.73
N LEU A 134 -3.09 -3.60 13.16
CA LEU A 134 -2.31 -4.63 12.46
C LEU A 134 -1.74 -5.69 13.42
N GLY A 135 -1.33 -5.30 14.62
CA GLY A 135 -0.81 -6.22 15.66
C GLY A 135 -1.88 -7.15 16.24
N GLU A 136 -3.15 -6.76 16.13
CA GLU A 136 -4.31 -7.50 16.64
C GLU A 136 -4.93 -8.46 15.60
N LEU A 137 -4.42 -8.48 14.34
CA LEU A 137 -4.98 -9.34 13.30
C LEU A 137 -4.67 -10.82 13.56
N PRO A 138 -5.68 -11.70 13.66
CA PRO A 138 -5.46 -13.13 13.84
C PRO A 138 -4.73 -13.73 12.63
N GLY A 139 -3.81 -14.66 12.91
CA GLY A 139 -3.10 -15.42 11.86
C GLY A 139 -1.75 -14.87 11.40
N ARG A 140 -0.95 -14.26 12.31
CA ARG A 140 0.54 -14.04 12.38
C ARG A 140 1.48 -14.11 11.15
N ALA A 141 1.01 -14.23 9.93
CA ALA A 141 1.83 -14.47 8.73
C ALA A 141 2.48 -13.19 8.17
N ALA A 142 2.21 -12.03 8.77
CA ALA A 142 2.73 -10.75 8.33
C ALA A 142 3.53 -10.06 9.45
N ARG A 143 4.80 -9.76 9.18
CA ARG A 143 5.63 -8.90 10.05
C ARG A 143 5.32 -7.43 9.76
N VAL A 144 5.08 -6.64 10.81
CA VAL A 144 4.91 -5.19 10.66
C VAL A 144 6.28 -4.52 10.76
N THR A 145 6.64 -3.70 9.77
CA THR A 145 7.91 -2.96 9.70
C THR A 145 7.64 -1.45 9.75
N SER A 146 8.53 -0.66 10.37
CA SER A 146 8.48 0.82 10.36
C SER A 146 9.51 1.46 9.43
N GLU A 147 10.58 0.75 9.10
CA GLU A 147 11.58 1.18 8.13
C GLU A 147 11.23 0.64 6.73
N PRO A 148 11.23 1.47 5.68
CA PRO A 148 11.07 0.99 4.33
C PRO A 148 12.28 0.14 3.95
N LEU A 149 12.04 -1.08 3.45
CA LEU A 149 13.10 -1.94 2.95
C LEU A 149 13.45 -1.52 1.52
N LEU A 150 14.23 -0.46 1.41
CA LEU A 150 14.97 -0.19 0.18
C LEU A 150 16.22 -1.06 0.24
N GLU A 151 16.30 -2.13 -0.56
CA GLU A 151 17.62 -2.72 -0.82
C GLU A 151 18.46 -1.65 -1.52
N PRO A 152 19.72 -1.41 -1.10
CA PRO A 152 20.63 -0.60 -1.89
C PRO A 152 20.73 -1.26 -3.27
N ARG A 153 20.46 -0.47 -4.31
CA ARG A 153 20.52 -0.89 -5.71
C ARG A 153 21.90 -1.39 -6.11
#